data_AF-A0A3D0RV94-F1
#
_entry.id   AF-A0A3D0RV94-F1
#
_cell.length_a   1.000
_cell.length_b   1.000
_cell.length_c   1.000
_cell.angle_alpha   90.00
_cell.angle_beta   90.00
_cell.angle_gamma   90.00
#
_symmetry.space_group_name_H-M   'P 1'
#
loop_
_entity.id
_entity.type
_entity.pdbx_description
1 polymer ?
#
loop_
_entity_poly.entity_id
_entity_poly.type
_entity_poly.pdbx_seq_one_letter_code
_entity_poly.pdbx_strand_id
1 'polypeptide(L)' 'DRSLNHMSKRFVGVMQDIVDVLRTTYAAETVAVVPGGGTYAMEAVARQLATGRRCLVIRNGLFSYRWSAIFA' A
#
# COMPACT_ATOMS: atom_id res chain seq x y z
N ASP A 1 -28.53 6.77 -0.41
CA ASP A 1 -27.89 6.03 0.70
C ASP A 1 -27.14 4.78 0.23
N ARG A 2 -26.22 4.92 -0.75
CA ARG A 2 -25.54 3.76 -1.38
C ARG A 2 -24.06 3.62 -1.00
N SER A 3 -23.46 4.66 -0.41
CA SER A 3 -22.06 4.65 0.03
C SER A 3 -21.92 5.39 1.37
N LEU A 4 -20.98 4.94 2.20
CA LEU A 4 -20.67 5.56 3.48
C LEU A 4 -19.77 6.79 3.25
N ASN A 5 -20.15 7.94 3.81
CA ASN A 5 -19.36 9.17 3.72
C ASN A 5 -18.02 9.00 4.48
N HIS A 6 -16.90 9.29 3.83
CA HIS A 6 -15.56 9.11 4.39
C HIS A 6 -15.22 10.05 5.56
N MET A 7 -15.95 11.15 5.71
CA MET A 7 -15.85 12.08 6.84
C MET A 7 -16.78 11.70 8.00
N SER A 8 -17.63 10.68 7.85
CA SER A 8 -18.51 10.22 8.92
C SER A 8 -17.71 9.54 10.04
N LYS A 9 -18.16 9.71 11.30
CA LYS A 9 -17.56 9.01 12.45
C LYS A 9 -17.48 7.50 12.25
N ARG A 10 -18.49 6.92 11.61
CA ARG A 10 -18.55 5.49 11.31
C ARG A 10 -17.43 5.05 10.37
N PHE A 11 -17.16 5.81 9.29
CA PHE A 11 -16.09 5.47 8.36
C PHE A 11 -14.71 5.65 9.00
N VAL A 12 -14.51 6.75 9.73
CA VAL A 12 -13.25 7.02 10.44
C VAL A 12 -12.92 5.90 11.42
N GLY A 13 -13.91 5.43 12.21
CA GLY A 13 -13.73 4.30 13.12
C GLY A 13 -13.27 3.02 12.41
N VAL A 14 -13.94 2.67 11.29
CA VAL A 14 -13.53 1.50 10.47
C VAL A 14 -12.09 1.63 9.97
N MET A 15 -11.68 2.82 9.52
CA MET A 15 -10.31 3.02 9.04
C MET A 15 -9.27 2.94 10.17
N GLN A 16 -9.61 3.40 11.37
CA GLN A 16 -8.75 3.27 12.55
C GLN A 16 -8.58 1.79 12.93
N ASP A 17 -9.67 1.03 12.97
CA ASP A 17 -9.64 -0.42 13.24
C ASP A 17 -8.76 -1.17 12.22
N ILE A 18 -8.88 -0.83 10.93
CA ILE A 18 -8.02 -1.40 9.88
C ILE A 18 -6.54 -1.11 10.14
N VAL A 19 -6.19 0.12 10.50
CA VAL A 19 -4.81 0.52 10.81
C VAL A 19 -4.29 -0.28 12.02
N ASP A 20 -5.08 -0.42 13.07
CA ASP A 20 -4.67 -1.13 14.29
C ASP A 20 -4.47 -2.61 14.04
N VAL A 21 -5.38 -3.26 13.30
CA VAL A 21 -5.24 -4.68 12.92
C VAL A 21 -3.98 -4.90 12.10
N LEU A 22 -3.70 -4.04 11.12
CA LEU A 22 -2.51 -4.19 10.27
C LEU A 22 -1.21 -3.93 11.04
N ARG A 23 -1.16 -2.88 11.88
CA ARG A 23 0.01 -2.59 12.72
C ARG A 23 0.33 -3.73 13.66
N THR A 24 -0.67 -4.25 14.37
CA THR A 24 -0.48 -5.34 15.35
C THR A 24 -0.12 -6.65 14.67
N THR A 25 -0.79 -7.01 13.58
CA THR A 25 -0.55 -8.26 12.84
C THR A 25 0.86 -8.34 12.26
N TYR A 26 1.39 -7.21 11.75
CA TYR A 26 2.71 -7.15 11.13
C TYR A 26 3.80 -6.59 12.05
N ALA A 27 3.50 -6.30 13.32
CA ALA A 27 4.37 -5.58 14.25
C ALA A 27 4.98 -4.29 13.62
N ALA A 28 4.18 -3.57 12.84
CA ALA A 28 4.62 -2.41 12.06
C ALA A 28 4.45 -1.11 12.86
N GLU A 29 5.40 -0.17 12.70
CA GLU A 29 5.31 1.16 13.29
C GLU A 29 4.14 1.99 12.70
N THR A 30 3.94 1.89 11.39
CA THR A 30 2.88 2.60 10.69
C THR A 30 2.34 1.83 9.49
N VAL A 31 1.17 2.24 9.00
CA VAL A 31 0.43 1.63 7.89
C VAL A 31 -0.21 2.71 7.04
N ALA A 32 -0.27 2.50 5.72
CA ALA A 32 -1.03 3.30 4.78
C ALA A 32 -1.95 2.41 3.94
N VAL A 33 -3.19 2.85 3.75
CA VAL A 33 -4.17 2.17 2.88
C VAL A 33 -4.20 2.88 1.53
N VAL A 34 -3.87 2.16 0.46
CA VAL A 34 -3.84 2.68 -0.92
C VAL A 34 -5.03 2.12 -1.70
N PRO A 35 -6.01 2.94 -2.09
CA PRO A 35 -7.13 2.49 -2.91
C PRO A 35 -6.65 1.93 -4.27
N GLY A 36 -7.23 0.82 -4.71
CA GLY A 36 -6.83 0.12 -5.94
C GLY A 36 -6.55 -1.35 -5.64
N GLY A 37 -5.30 -1.77 -5.79
CA GLY A 37 -4.87 -3.14 -5.47
C GLY A 37 -3.38 -3.25 -5.24
N GLY A 38 -2.86 -4.48 -5.06
CA GLY A 38 -1.45 -4.71 -4.70
C GLY A 38 -0.44 -4.02 -5.62
N THR A 39 -0.71 -3.95 -6.93
CA THR A 39 0.15 -3.23 -7.89
C THR A 39 0.28 -1.74 -7.59
N TYR A 40 -0.81 -1.10 -7.17
CA TYR A 40 -0.83 0.33 -6.84
C TYR A 40 -0.01 0.59 -5.57
N ALA A 41 -0.08 -0.34 -4.60
CA ALA A 41 0.78 -0.29 -3.42
C ALA A 41 2.27 -0.44 -3.77
N MET A 42 2.62 -1.35 -4.68
CA MET A 42 4.00 -1.50 -5.16
C MET A 42 4.51 -0.19 -5.80
N GLU A 43 3.70 0.41 -6.67
CA GLU A 43 4.05 1.67 -7.33
C GLU A 43 4.14 2.85 -6.36
N ALA A 44 3.23 2.95 -5.38
CA ALA A 44 3.29 3.97 -4.33
C ALA A 44 4.60 3.90 -3.55
N VAL A 45 5.03 2.69 -3.16
CA VAL A 45 6.31 2.47 -2.47
C VAL A 45 7.50 2.87 -3.38
N ALA A 46 7.50 2.42 -4.64
CA ALA A 46 8.57 2.73 -5.58
C ALA A 46 8.72 4.25 -5.81
N ARG A 47 7.61 4.94 -6.06
CA ARG A 47 7.62 6.39 -6.31
C ARG A 47 7.98 7.20 -5.07
N GLN A 48 7.51 6.79 -3.89
CA GLN A 48 7.79 7.52 -2.65
C GLN A 48 9.24 7.37 -2.19
N LEU A 49 9.85 6.18 -2.34
CA LEU A 49 11.14 5.87 -1.71
C LEU A 49 12.32 5.76 -2.68
N ALA A 50 12.05 5.51 -3.96
CA ALA A 50 13.07 5.06 -4.91
C ALA A 50 13.09 5.84 -6.24
N THR A 51 12.32 6.93 -6.36
CA THR A 51 12.37 7.81 -7.53
C THR A 51 13.80 8.32 -7.77
N GLY A 52 14.30 8.10 -8.99
CA GLY A 52 15.66 8.49 -9.41
C GLY A 52 16.80 7.69 -8.76
N ARG A 53 16.49 6.60 -8.05
CA ARG A 53 17.48 5.76 -7.36
C ARG A 53 17.71 4.46 -8.12
N ARG A 54 18.96 4.00 -8.15
CA ARG A 54 19.29 2.64 -8.62
C ARG A 54 18.85 1.63 -7.57
N CYS A 55 18.01 0.67 -7.96
CA CYS A 55 17.47 -0.36 -7.08
C CYS A 55 17.79 -1.76 -7.59
N LEU A 56 18.10 -2.70 -6.69
CA LEU A 56 18.22 -4.12 -7.00
C LEU A 56 16.84 -4.78 -6.89
N VAL A 57 16.40 -5.45 -7.96
CA VAL A 57 15.15 -6.22 -7.96
C VAL A 57 15.48 -7.71 -8.00
N ILE A 58 15.09 -8.45 -6.94
CA ILE A 58 15.22 -9.91 -6.90
C ILE A 58 14.01 -10.53 -7.61
N ARG A 59 14.23 -11.10 -8.81
CA ARG A 59 13.17 -11.70 -9.63
C ARG A 59 13.15 -13.22 -9.48
N ASN A 60 11.98 -13.77 -9.13
CA ASN A 60 11.70 -15.19 -8.98
C ASN A 60 10.39 -15.65 -9.64
N GLY A 61 9.74 -14.78 -10.43
CA GLY A 61 8.49 -15.10 -11.10
C GLY A 61 7.74 -13.87 -11.61
N LEU A 62 6.49 -14.08 -12.03
CA LEU A 62 5.67 -13.05 -12.67
C LEU A 62 5.41 -11.85 -11.76
N PHE A 63 5.16 -12.06 -10.47
CA PHE A 63 4.88 -10.96 -9.54
C PHE A 63 6.12 -10.11 -9.22
N SER A 64 7.29 -10.73 -9.04
CA SER A 64 8.54 -10.01 -8.79
C SER A 64 9.06 -9.29 -10.04
N TYR A 65 8.72 -9.78 -11.25
CA TYR A 65 8.97 -9.04 -12.49
C TYR A 65 8.25 -7.69 -12.53
N ARG A 66 7.07 -7.56 -11.90
CA ARG A 66 6.30 -6.30 -11.90
C ARG A 66 7.08 -5.13 -11.31
N TRP A 67 7.94 -5.35 -10.32
CA TRP A 67 8.81 -4.31 -9.79
C TRP A 67 9.69 -3.69 -10.87
N SER A 68 10.20 -4.49 -11.79
CA SER A 68 11.02 -3.98 -12.88
C SER A 68 10.22 -3.22 -13.93
N ALA A 69 8.97 -3.58 -14.15
CA ALA A 69 8.07 -2.80 -14.99
C ALA A 69 7.70 -1.45 -14.35
N ILE A 70 7.63 -1.40 -13.01
CA ILE A 70 7.37 -0.16 -12.26
C ILE A 70 8.59 0.78 -12.25
N PHE A 71 9.81 0.22 -12.21
CA PHE A 71 11.05 1.01 -12.22
C PHE A 71 11.58 1.36 -13.62
N ALA A 72 11.00 0.77 -14.67
CA ALA A 72 11.29 1.14 -16.06
C ALA A 72 10.64 2.49 -16.40
#